data_AF-A0A0Q5S3I9-F1
#
_entry.id   AF-A0A0Q5S3I9-F1
#
_cell.length_a   1.000
_cell.length_b   1.000
_cell.length_c   1.000
_cell.angle_alpha   90.00
_cell.angle_beta   90.00
_cell.angle_gamma   90.00
#
_symmetry.space_group_name_H-M   'P 1'
#
loop_
_entity.id
_entity.type
_entity.pdbx_description
1 polymer ?
#
loop_
_entity_poly.entity_id
_entity_poly.type
_entity_poly.pdbx_seq_one_letter_code
_entity_poly.pdbx_strand_id
1 'polypeptide(L)'
;MRIAAFIVAVVVTSALALGGTFLVVFAAPPRVDWTLFLATVSVVALVFGPLTLGSLTASWDLGGDDARRRLRRRWFTTIGLVELAGIVAIVAYAVVNGSPSWVPIVFVAGGVVLTVAALVTGPAIRRRDSGARHEASAWVPVTRREIVRKVVTVAVVFASTLVVGLVAAVTVFTTVDDLRGATAEGVVLAVALALFAGGVACIVVTLPLNRLLREGTGDDPVLMRKAGKVVLRRKELDLDPHEQTIAARYAQIMAVTLPFQLAYFVMLYLGLGIQQVRSLTDRADPFAPFLLALLVVVLVVVLPLTLVRLARARRYAREHASDAERPTPAEHDSQAETPQEARADSDADARP
;
A
#
# COMPACT_ATOMS: atom_id res chain seq x y z
N MET A 1 3.87 -14.83 -10.43
CA MET A 1 5.11 -14.02 -10.24
C MET A 1 4.91 -12.77 -9.37
N ARG A 2 3.85 -11.96 -9.54
CA ARG A 2 3.67 -10.71 -8.73
C ARG A 2 3.52 -10.92 -7.22
N ILE A 3 2.83 -11.98 -6.80
CA ILE A 3 2.70 -12.31 -5.37
C ILE A 3 4.07 -12.59 -4.75
N ALA A 4 4.94 -13.35 -5.44
CA ALA A 4 6.29 -13.61 -4.99
C ALA A 4 7.13 -12.32 -4.91
N ALA A 5 7.08 -11.45 -5.93
CA ALA A 5 7.78 -10.16 -5.90
C ALA A 5 7.30 -9.26 -4.74
N PHE A 6 6.00 -9.26 -4.46
CA PHE A 6 5.43 -8.55 -3.32
C PHE A 6 5.90 -9.15 -1.98
N ILE A 7 5.86 -10.48 -1.84
CA ILE A 7 6.34 -11.17 -0.63
C ILE A 7 7.83 -10.85 -0.41
N VAL A 8 8.66 -10.97 -1.45
CA VAL A 8 10.09 -10.63 -1.39
C VAL A 8 10.27 -9.18 -0.99
N ALA A 9 9.52 -8.24 -1.60
CA ALA A 9 9.58 -6.84 -1.20
C ALA A 9 9.25 -6.67 0.28
N VAL A 10 8.12 -7.21 0.77
CA VAL A 10 7.72 -7.12 2.18
C VAL A 10 8.77 -7.73 3.12
N VAL A 11 9.34 -8.88 2.78
CA VAL A 11 10.40 -9.53 3.57
C VAL A 11 11.66 -8.66 3.62
N VAL A 12 12.12 -8.17 2.47
CA VAL A 12 13.31 -7.29 2.39
C VAL A 12 13.07 -5.98 3.15
N THR A 13 11.90 -5.34 2.96
CA THR A 13 11.49 -4.14 3.70
C THR A 13 11.51 -4.37 5.20
N SER A 14 10.93 -5.49 5.65
CA SER A 14 10.85 -5.82 7.07
C SER A 14 12.22 -6.11 7.66
N ALA A 15 13.05 -6.87 6.94
CA ALA A 15 14.43 -7.16 7.34
C ALA A 15 15.28 -5.88 7.43
N LEU A 16 15.12 -4.95 6.49
CA LEU A 16 15.85 -3.67 6.51
C LEU A 16 15.33 -2.71 7.57
N ALA A 17 14.02 -2.65 7.81
CA ALA A 17 13.44 -1.83 8.88
C ALA A 17 13.84 -2.35 10.26
N LEU A 18 13.80 -3.67 10.48
CA LEU A 18 14.27 -4.31 11.70
C LEU A 18 15.79 -4.15 11.84
N GLY A 19 16.55 -4.55 10.83
CA GLY A 19 18.01 -4.43 10.82
C GLY A 19 18.49 -3.01 11.04
N GLY A 20 17.84 -2.02 10.44
CA GLY A 20 18.09 -0.59 10.67
C GLY A 20 17.80 -0.18 12.11
N THR A 21 16.64 -0.56 12.65
CA THR A 21 16.30 -0.30 14.06
C THR A 21 17.33 -0.94 15.02
N PHE A 22 17.68 -2.20 14.80
CA PHE A 22 18.71 -2.91 15.57
C PHE A 22 20.06 -2.19 15.46
N LEU A 23 20.48 -1.82 14.26
CA LEU A 23 21.75 -1.12 14.04
C LEU A 23 21.80 0.20 14.83
N VAL A 24 20.71 0.98 14.79
CA VAL A 24 20.58 2.24 15.54
C VAL A 24 20.68 1.99 17.04
N VAL A 25 19.90 1.06 17.59
CA VAL A 25 19.86 0.78 19.04
C VAL A 25 21.19 0.27 19.57
N PHE A 26 21.87 -0.61 18.84
CA PHE A 26 23.09 -1.26 19.31
C PHE A 26 24.36 -0.46 19.00
N ALA A 27 24.44 0.17 17.83
CA ALA A 27 25.65 0.93 17.44
C ALA A 27 25.65 2.36 18.01
N ALA A 28 24.49 2.90 18.36
CA ALA A 28 24.36 4.27 18.85
C ALA A 28 23.18 4.41 19.82
N PRO A 29 23.31 3.92 21.07
CA PRO A 29 22.26 4.09 22.06
C PRO A 29 21.85 5.58 22.15
N PRO A 30 20.54 5.91 22.07
CA PRO A 30 20.10 7.28 22.13
C PRO A 30 20.50 7.90 23.48
N ARG A 31 21.15 9.06 23.44
CA ARG A 31 21.42 9.88 24.63
C ARG A 31 20.19 10.65 25.08
N VAL A 32 19.31 10.95 24.12
CA VAL A 32 18.06 11.67 24.34
C VAL A 32 16.94 10.96 23.58
N ASP A 33 15.88 10.59 24.29
CA ASP A 33 14.83 9.69 23.77
C ASP A 33 14.15 10.21 22.50
N TRP A 34 13.92 11.53 22.40
CA TRP A 34 13.29 12.13 21.22
C TRP A 34 14.09 11.90 19.94
N THR A 35 15.41 11.67 20.02
CA THR A 35 16.24 11.43 18.83
C THR A 35 15.92 10.10 18.15
N LEU A 36 15.30 9.14 18.85
CA LEU A 36 14.77 7.91 18.23
C LEU A 36 13.75 8.20 17.13
N PHE A 37 13.04 9.32 17.23
CA PHE A 37 12.14 9.78 16.18
C PHE A 37 12.90 10.08 14.88
N LEU A 38 14.07 10.73 14.96
CA LEU A 38 14.90 11.04 13.78
C LEU A 38 15.38 9.76 13.10
N ALA A 39 15.86 8.79 13.88
CA ALA A 39 16.28 7.49 13.36
C ALA A 39 15.09 6.75 12.72
N THR A 40 13.92 6.74 13.36
CA THR A 40 12.70 6.11 12.84
C THR A 40 12.24 6.76 11.53
N VAL A 41 12.18 8.09 11.47
CA VAL A 41 11.84 8.84 10.26
C VAL A 41 12.82 8.53 9.14
N SER A 42 14.12 8.44 9.45
CA SER A 42 15.14 8.09 8.47
C SER A 42 14.95 6.67 7.92
N VAL A 43 14.81 5.67 8.80
CA VAL A 43 14.56 4.27 8.41
C VAL A 43 13.32 4.19 7.52
N VAL A 44 12.23 4.83 7.93
CA VAL A 44 10.98 4.84 7.15
C VAL A 44 11.18 5.52 5.80
N ALA A 45 11.79 6.70 5.76
CA ALA A 45 12.00 7.44 4.52
C ALA A 45 12.93 6.69 3.54
N LEU A 46 14.05 6.15 4.02
CA LEU A 46 15.06 5.47 3.20
C LEU A 46 14.63 4.07 2.76
N VAL A 47 13.73 3.41 3.49
CA VAL A 47 13.20 2.10 3.09
C VAL A 47 11.96 2.27 2.22
N PHE A 48 10.98 3.08 2.63
CA PHE A 48 9.71 3.22 1.89
C PHE A 48 9.82 4.13 0.66
N GLY A 49 10.74 5.10 0.63
CA GLY A 49 11.00 5.95 -0.54
C GLY A 49 11.29 5.12 -1.80
N PRO A 50 12.33 4.28 -1.80
CA PRO A 50 12.67 3.41 -2.93
C PRO A 50 11.54 2.45 -3.31
N LEU A 51 10.86 1.86 -2.34
CA LEU A 51 9.77 0.91 -2.58
C LEU A 51 8.57 1.56 -3.25
N THR A 52 8.20 2.77 -2.80
CA THR A 52 7.12 3.54 -3.45
C THR A 52 7.51 3.93 -4.87
N LEU A 53 8.77 4.30 -5.10
CA LEU A 53 9.29 4.59 -6.44
C LEU A 53 9.25 3.37 -7.36
N GLY A 54 9.73 2.22 -6.88
CA GLY A 54 9.69 0.94 -7.60
C GLY A 54 8.28 0.48 -7.91
N SER A 55 7.36 0.61 -6.94
CA SER A 55 5.94 0.32 -7.12
C SER A 55 5.31 1.22 -8.18
N LEU A 56 5.55 2.53 -8.13
CA LEU A 56 5.01 3.49 -9.09
C LEU A 56 5.54 3.28 -10.51
N THR A 57 6.83 2.97 -10.66
CA THR A 57 7.46 2.71 -11.97
C THR A 57 7.06 1.37 -12.55
N ALA A 58 6.80 0.36 -11.70
CA ALA A 58 6.19 -0.90 -12.11
C ALA A 58 4.71 -0.72 -12.50
N SER A 59 4.01 0.22 -11.86
CA SER A 59 2.57 0.34 -12.00
C SER A 59 2.07 1.27 -13.09
N TRP A 60 2.87 2.23 -13.54
CA TRP A 60 2.39 3.22 -14.51
C TRP A 60 3.34 3.32 -15.69
N ASP A 61 2.78 3.44 -16.90
CA ASP A 61 3.60 3.89 -18.02
C ASP A 61 3.67 5.42 -18.03
N LEU A 62 4.88 5.92 -17.84
CA LEU A 62 5.18 7.34 -17.77
C LEU A 62 5.87 7.84 -19.06
N GLY A 63 5.84 7.04 -20.13
CA GLY A 63 6.29 7.40 -21.47
C GLY A 63 5.22 8.14 -22.29
N GLY A 64 5.64 8.78 -23.39
CA GLY A 64 4.74 9.42 -24.37
C GLY A 64 4.54 10.92 -24.14
N ASP A 65 3.73 11.30 -23.14
CA ASP A 65 3.15 12.64 -23.09
C ASP A 65 3.81 13.62 -22.10
N ASP A 66 3.74 14.92 -22.40
CA ASP A 66 4.23 16.00 -21.53
C ASP A 66 3.55 16.02 -20.15
N ALA A 67 2.26 15.69 -20.10
CA ALA A 67 1.52 15.58 -18.84
C ALA A 67 2.07 14.45 -17.96
N ARG A 68 2.40 13.30 -18.55
CA ARG A 68 2.99 12.14 -17.87
C ARG A 68 4.42 12.43 -17.42
N ARG A 69 5.21 13.15 -18.22
CA ARG A 69 6.57 13.63 -17.85
C ARG A 69 6.54 14.57 -16.64
N ARG A 70 5.62 15.55 -16.62
CA ARG A 70 5.44 16.46 -15.48
C ARG A 70 5.04 15.72 -14.22
N LEU A 71 4.15 14.73 -14.35
CA LEU A 71 3.74 13.87 -13.25
C LEU A 71 4.93 13.07 -12.70
N ARG A 72 5.68 12.41 -13.58
CA ARG A 72 6.90 11.69 -13.22
C ARG A 72 7.87 12.59 -12.46
N ARG A 73 8.20 13.77 -13.01
CA ARG A 73 9.12 14.71 -12.36
C ARG A 73 8.64 15.09 -10.96
N ARG A 74 7.34 15.38 -10.78
CA ARG A 74 6.77 15.68 -9.45
C ARG A 74 6.95 14.51 -8.48
N TRP A 75 6.64 13.28 -8.89
CA TRP A 75 6.82 12.11 -8.02
C TRP A 75 8.28 11.85 -7.65
N PHE A 76 9.18 11.89 -8.62
CA PHE A 76 10.62 11.76 -8.36
C PHE A 76 11.13 12.87 -7.43
N THR A 77 10.66 14.10 -7.62
CA THR A 77 11.04 15.22 -6.74
C THR A 77 10.50 15.01 -5.33
N THR A 78 9.23 14.61 -5.17
CA THR A 78 8.65 14.35 -3.85
C THR A 78 9.36 13.21 -3.12
N ILE A 79 9.61 12.08 -3.80
CA ILE A 79 10.29 10.93 -3.19
C ILE A 79 11.74 11.29 -2.87
N GLY A 80 12.46 11.94 -3.78
CA GLY A 80 13.83 12.39 -3.55
C GLY A 80 13.95 13.39 -2.39
N LEU A 81 12.96 14.29 -2.23
CA LEU A 81 12.91 15.18 -1.05
C LEU A 81 12.66 14.42 0.25
N VAL A 82 11.82 13.38 0.24
CA VAL A 82 11.58 12.52 1.41
C VAL A 82 12.84 11.72 1.77
N GLU A 83 13.51 11.13 0.78
CA GLU A 83 14.79 10.43 0.98
C GLU A 83 15.86 11.38 1.51
N LEU A 84 16.00 12.57 0.92
CA LEU A 84 16.92 13.60 1.40
C LEU A 84 16.63 14.00 2.85
N ALA A 85 15.35 14.19 3.21
CA ALA A 85 14.96 14.47 4.59
C ALA A 85 15.33 13.30 5.52
N GLY A 86 15.20 12.06 5.06
CA GLY A 86 15.66 10.86 5.77
C GLY A 86 17.17 10.84 5.99
N ILE A 87 17.97 11.22 4.98
CA ILE A 87 19.43 11.35 5.10
C ILE A 87 19.79 12.42 6.14
N VAL A 88 19.17 13.59 6.04
CA VAL A 88 19.40 14.69 7.01
C VAL A 88 19.03 14.23 8.42
N ALA A 89 17.93 13.48 8.59
CA ALA A 89 17.50 12.97 9.88
C ALA A 89 18.50 11.98 10.50
N ILE A 90 19.07 11.03 9.74
CA ILE A 90 20.07 10.09 10.29
C ILE A 90 21.41 10.75 10.58
N VAL A 91 21.81 11.76 9.77
CA VAL A 91 23.02 12.54 10.04
C VAL A 91 22.84 13.38 11.31
N ALA A 92 21.69 14.05 11.45
CA ALA A 92 21.37 14.80 12.67
C ALA A 92 21.32 13.88 13.90
N TYR A 93 20.69 12.71 13.76
CA TYR A 93 20.70 11.67 14.80
C TYR A 93 22.12 11.27 15.20
N ALA A 94 22.99 11.02 14.21
CA ALA A 94 24.36 10.61 14.46
C ALA A 94 25.18 11.70 15.17
N VAL A 95 25.03 12.97 14.77
CA VAL A 95 25.71 14.10 15.40
C VAL A 95 25.25 14.31 16.84
N VAL A 96 23.94 14.31 17.10
CA VAL A 96 23.39 14.55 18.44
C VAL A 96 23.78 13.44 19.42
N ASN A 97 23.80 12.18 18.96
CA ASN A 97 24.10 11.03 19.82
C ASN A 97 25.59 10.65 19.86
N GLY A 98 26.44 11.32 19.08
CA GLY A 98 27.85 10.94 18.93
C GLY A 98 28.02 9.53 18.34
N SER A 99 27.11 9.16 17.42
CA SER A 99 27.14 7.87 16.73
C SER A 99 28.38 7.76 15.85
N PRO A 100 28.96 6.55 15.69
CA PRO A 100 30.03 6.32 14.72
C PRO A 100 29.63 6.79 13.31
N SER A 101 30.56 7.45 12.61
CA SER A 101 30.32 8.00 11.27
C SER A 101 29.92 6.97 10.22
N TRP A 102 30.25 5.69 10.44
CA TRP A 102 29.86 4.60 9.55
C TRP A 102 28.35 4.31 9.56
N VAL A 103 27.63 4.60 10.66
CA VAL A 103 26.17 4.35 10.77
C VAL A 103 25.39 5.12 9.70
N PRO A 104 25.47 6.47 9.61
CA PRO A 104 24.77 7.20 8.55
C PRO A 104 25.26 6.81 7.15
N ILE A 105 26.54 6.46 6.98
CA ILE A 105 27.08 6.00 5.69
C ILE A 105 26.38 4.71 5.24
N VAL A 106 26.21 3.72 6.13
CA VAL A 106 25.51 2.46 5.83
C VAL A 106 24.04 2.72 5.46
N PHE A 107 23.35 3.60 6.19
CA PHE A 107 21.96 3.96 5.87
C PHE A 107 21.82 4.64 4.51
N VAL A 108 22.69 5.60 4.20
CA VAL A 108 22.71 6.29 2.91
C VAL A 108 23.03 5.32 1.78
N ALA A 109 24.07 4.49 1.94
CA ALA A 109 24.45 3.50 0.95
C ALA A 109 23.33 2.47 0.71
N GLY A 110 22.70 1.97 1.79
CA GLY A 110 21.56 1.06 1.71
C GLY A 110 20.35 1.69 0.99
N GLY A 111 20.03 2.95 1.30
CA GLY A 111 18.99 3.72 0.61
C GLY A 111 19.28 3.85 -0.88
N VAL A 112 20.50 4.26 -1.26
CA VAL A 112 20.91 4.38 -2.68
C VAL A 112 20.81 3.04 -3.41
N VAL A 113 21.29 1.95 -2.80
CA VAL A 113 21.20 0.60 -3.39
C VAL A 113 19.74 0.20 -3.60
N LEU A 114 18.86 0.46 -2.62
CA LEU A 114 17.43 0.23 -2.75
C LEU A 114 16.80 1.08 -3.87
N THR A 115 17.14 2.37 -3.98
CA THR A 115 16.61 3.25 -5.03
C THR A 115 17.01 2.75 -6.41
N VAL A 116 18.29 2.37 -6.59
CA VAL A 116 18.78 1.79 -7.85
C VAL A 116 18.07 0.48 -8.15
N ALA A 117 17.96 -0.42 -7.18
CA ALA A 117 17.26 -1.70 -7.35
C ALA A 117 15.78 -1.49 -7.73
N ALA A 118 15.10 -0.53 -7.11
CA ALA A 118 13.72 -0.18 -7.41
C ALA A 118 13.57 0.37 -8.84
N LEU A 119 14.47 1.24 -9.28
CA LEU A 119 14.48 1.83 -10.62
C LEU A 119 14.77 0.82 -11.73
N VAL A 120 15.58 -0.21 -11.44
CA VAL A 120 15.87 -1.29 -12.40
C VAL A 120 14.74 -2.33 -12.41
N THR A 121 14.28 -2.75 -11.23
CA THR A 121 13.30 -3.83 -11.09
C THR A 121 11.90 -3.41 -11.55
N GLY A 122 11.51 -2.16 -11.32
CA GLY A 122 10.18 -1.65 -11.70
C GLY A 122 9.87 -1.81 -13.20
N PRO A 123 10.69 -1.22 -14.10
CA PRO A 123 10.54 -1.38 -15.54
C PRO A 123 10.68 -2.84 -16.01
N ALA A 124 11.55 -3.63 -15.36
CA ALA A 124 11.73 -5.04 -15.71
C ALA A 124 10.47 -5.88 -15.41
N ILE A 125 9.86 -5.70 -14.23
CA ILE A 125 8.58 -6.33 -13.88
C ILE A 125 7.49 -5.88 -14.85
N ARG A 126 7.44 -4.58 -15.16
CA ARG A 126 6.46 -4.03 -16.10
C ARG A 126 6.56 -4.65 -17.48
N ARG A 127 7.77 -4.78 -18.05
CA ARG A 127 7.98 -5.40 -19.37
C ARG A 127 7.48 -6.85 -19.41
N ARG A 128 7.76 -7.63 -18.36
CA ARG A 128 7.24 -9.01 -18.22
C ARG A 128 5.73 -9.04 -18.12
N ASP A 129 5.16 -8.09 -17.39
CA ASP A 129 3.72 -7.97 -17.19
C ASP A 129 2.97 -7.51 -18.44
N SER A 130 3.55 -6.62 -19.25
CA SER A 130 2.94 -6.14 -20.50
C SER A 130 2.83 -7.26 -21.54
N GLY A 131 3.79 -8.19 -21.59
CA GLY A 131 3.73 -9.34 -22.49
C GLY A 131 2.57 -10.30 -22.17
N ALA A 132 2.24 -10.48 -20.89
CA ALA A 132 1.16 -11.37 -20.46
C ALA A 132 -0.26 -10.74 -20.51
N ARG A 133 -0.38 -9.46 -20.88
CA ARG A 133 -1.64 -8.70 -20.84
C ARG A 133 -2.38 -8.57 -22.17
N HIS A 134 -1.82 -9.08 -23.27
CA HIS A 134 -2.46 -8.96 -24.59
C HIS A 134 -3.81 -9.68 -24.69
N GLU A 135 -4.15 -10.55 -23.74
CA GLU A 135 -5.51 -11.03 -23.55
C GLU A 135 -6.26 -10.05 -22.63
N ALA A 136 -6.86 -9.01 -23.23
CA ALA A 136 -7.71 -8.07 -22.51
C ALA A 136 -8.90 -8.82 -21.91
N SER A 137 -8.78 -9.26 -20.66
CA SER A 137 -9.90 -9.79 -19.91
C SER A 137 -10.98 -8.71 -19.84
N ALA A 138 -12.14 -8.98 -20.42
CA ALA A 138 -13.32 -8.13 -20.30
C ALA A 138 -13.50 -7.71 -18.84
N TRP A 139 -13.82 -6.44 -18.62
CA TRP A 139 -13.99 -5.94 -17.26
C TRP A 139 -15.14 -6.69 -16.57
N VAL A 140 -14.85 -7.25 -15.39
CA VAL A 140 -15.84 -7.96 -14.57
C VAL A 140 -16.05 -7.22 -13.26
N PRO A 141 -17.30 -6.86 -12.88
CA PRO A 141 -17.57 -6.20 -11.62
C PRO A 141 -17.23 -7.10 -10.43
N VAL A 142 -16.73 -6.49 -9.35
CA VAL A 142 -16.37 -7.21 -8.12
C VAL A 142 -17.63 -7.77 -7.47
N THR A 143 -17.74 -9.10 -7.43
CA THR A 143 -18.92 -9.77 -6.88
C THR A 143 -18.98 -9.69 -5.36
N ARG A 144 -20.19 -9.70 -4.78
CA ARG A 144 -20.40 -9.74 -3.32
C ARG A 144 -19.67 -10.93 -2.67
N ARG A 145 -19.64 -12.08 -3.33
CA ARG A 145 -18.96 -13.29 -2.85
C ARG A 145 -17.45 -13.08 -2.72
N GLU A 146 -16.84 -12.36 -3.66
CA GLU A 146 -15.42 -12.03 -3.57
C GLU A 146 -15.14 -11.08 -2.40
N ILE A 147 -15.99 -10.07 -2.17
CA ILE A 147 -15.85 -9.15 -1.02
C ILE A 147 -15.92 -9.94 0.29
N VAL A 148 -16.92 -10.81 0.45
CA VAL A 148 -17.07 -11.65 1.65
C VAL A 148 -15.84 -12.53 1.85
N ARG A 149 -15.32 -13.16 0.79
CA ARG A 149 -14.09 -13.97 0.88
C ARG A 149 -12.89 -13.16 1.38
N LYS A 150 -12.71 -11.92 0.91
CA LYS A 150 -11.64 -11.03 1.38
C LYS A 150 -11.83 -10.63 2.85
N VAL A 151 -13.06 -10.31 3.25
CA VAL A 151 -13.40 -10.00 4.67
C VAL A 151 -13.11 -11.20 5.57
N VAL A 152 -13.52 -12.40 5.17
CA VAL A 152 -13.24 -13.64 5.91
C VAL A 152 -11.74 -13.89 6.00
N THR A 153 -10.98 -13.65 4.92
CA THR A 153 -9.51 -13.79 4.94
C THR A 153 -8.88 -12.87 5.99
N VAL A 154 -9.27 -11.59 6.02
CA VAL A 154 -8.78 -10.63 7.03
C VAL A 154 -9.15 -11.09 8.45
N ALA A 155 -10.40 -11.51 8.65
CA ALA A 155 -10.88 -11.99 9.95
C ALA A 155 -10.12 -13.23 10.43
N VAL A 156 -9.85 -14.20 9.53
CA VAL A 156 -9.08 -15.42 9.83
C VAL A 156 -7.63 -15.08 10.16
N VAL A 157 -6.98 -14.19 9.42
CA VAL A 157 -5.60 -13.77 9.73
C VAL A 157 -5.52 -13.06 11.08
N PHE A 158 -6.45 -12.16 11.36
CA PHE A 158 -6.55 -11.49 12.65
C PHE A 158 -6.75 -12.51 13.79
N ALA A 159 -7.77 -13.36 13.68
CA ALA A 159 -8.12 -14.34 14.72
C ALA A 159 -7.01 -15.37 14.95
N SER A 160 -6.40 -15.90 13.89
CA SER A 160 -5.29 -16.85 13.99
C SER A 160 -4.06 -16.21 14.64
N THR A 161 -3.69 -14.99 14.26
CA THR A 161 -2.58 -14.26 14.88
C THR A 161 -2.86 -13.98 16.36
N LEU A 162 -4.10 -13.61 16.71
CA LEU A 162 -4.51 -13.40 18.09
C LEU A 162 -4.40 -14.68 18.91
N VAL A 163 -4.94 -15.80 18.42
CA VAL A 163 -4.88 -17.10 19.10
C VAL A 163 -3.43 -17.54 19.29
N VAL A 164 -2.61 -17.48 18.24
CA VAL A 164 -1.18 -17.84 18.32
C VAL A 164 -0.44 -16.93 19.29
N GLY A 165 -0.68 -15.61 19.23
CA GLY A 165 -0.08 -14.64 20.14
C GLY A 165 -0.47 -14.87 21.60
N LEU A 166 -1.74 -15.18 21.87
CA LEU A 166 -2.22 -15.49 23.22
C LEU A 166 -1.63 -16.81 23.74
N VAL A 167 -1.59 -17.85 22.92
CA VAL A 167 -0.96 -19.14 23.29
C VAL A 167 0.53 -18.94 23.56
N ALA A 168 1.24 -18.20 22.70
CA ALA A 168 2.65 -17.90 22.88
C ALA A 168 2.88 -17.09 24.17
N ALA A 169 2.06 -16.07 24.43
CA ALA A 169 2.08 -15.31 25.67
C ALA A 169 1.92 -16.25 26.88
N VAL A 170 0.81 -17.00 26.97
CA VAL A 170 0.55 -17.92 28.08
C VAL A 170 1.68 -18.93 28.27
N THR A 171 2.23 -19.48 27.19
CA THR A 171 3.34 -20.44 27.24
C THR A 171 4.60 -19.80 27.82
N VAL A 172 4.97 -18.60 27.39
CA VAL A 172 6.15 -17.87 27.91
C VAL A 172 5.95 -17.51 29.38
N PHE A 173 4.77 -17.00 29.77
CA PHE A 173 4.52 -16.58 31.15
C PHE A 173 4.37 -17.74 32.15
N THR A 174 4.03 -18.93 31.69
CA THR A 174 3.95 -20.12 32.56
C THR A 174 5.30 -20.81 32.74
N THR A 175 6.18 -20.72 31.74
CA THR A 175 7.49 -21.41 31.71
C THR A 175 8.64 -20.57 32.26
N VAL A 176 8.56 -19.24 32.22
CA VAL A 176 9.59 -18.34 32.74
C VAL A 176 9.13 -17.73 34.06
N ASP A 177 9.71 -18.19 35.18
CA ASP A 177 9.31 -17.80 36.55
C ASP A 177 9.35 -16.28 36.76
N ASP A 178 10.34 -15.59 36.17
CA ASP A 178 10.51 -14.13 36.28
C ASP A 178 9.41 -13.31 35.60
N LEU A 179 8.61 -13.93 34.72
CA LEU A 179 7.58 -13.23 33.94
C LEU A 179 6.14 -13.51 34.41
N ARG A 180 5.93 -14.32 35.45
CA ARG A 180 4.58 -14.73 35.90
C ARG A 180 3.63 -13.57 36.25
N GLY A 181 4.14 -12.38 36.55
CA GLY A 181 3.34 -11.16 36.79
C GLY A 181 2.96 -10.36 35.53
N ALA A 182 3.55 -10.65 34.38
CA ALA A 182 3.42 -9.85 33.14
C ALA A 182 2.37 -10.39 32.15
N THR A 183 1.43 -11.22 32.61
CA THR A 183 0.39 -11.83 31.76
C THR A 183 -0.46 -10.80 31.03
N ALA A 184 -0.81 -9.70 31.69
CA ALA A 184 -1.54 -8.59 31.08
C ALA A 184 -0.77 -7.94 29.92
N GLU A 185 0.55 -7.77 30.06
CA GLU A 185 1.40 -7.20 29.00
C GLU A 185 1.48 -8.12 27.78
N GLY A 186 1.55 -9.42 28.03
CA GLY A 186 1.47 -10.46 27.01
C GLY A 186 0.22 -10.40 26.16
N VAL A 187 -0.93 -10.29 26.82
CA VAL A 187 -2.24 -10.19 26.17
C VAL A 187 -2.31 -8.93 25.33
N VAL A 188 -1.87 -7.79 25.87
CA VAL A 188 -1.83 -6.50 25.16
C VAL A 188 -0.94 -6.58 23.91
N LEU A 189 0.24 -7.19 24.01
CA LEU A 189 1.14 -7.40 22.88
C LEU A 189 0.51 -8.32 21.82
N ALA A 190 -0.12 -9.42 22.24
CA ALA A 190 -0.81 -10.33 21.32
C ALA A 190 -1.94 -9.62 20.56
N VAL A 191 -2.72 -8.77 21.23
CA VAL A 191 -3.76 -7.96 20.59
C VAL A 191 -3.16 -6.95 19.61
N ALA A 192 -2.08 -6.25 19.98
CA ALA A 192 -1.41 -5.31 19.09
C ALA A 192 -0.87 -6.03 17.83
N LEU A 193 -0.22 -7.18 17.98
CA LEU A 193 0.27 -8.00 16.87
C LEU A 193 -0.86 -8.49 15.96
N ALA A 194 -1.99 -8.93 16.55
CA ALA A 194 -3.16 -9.33 15.78
C ALA A 194 -3.72 -8.16 14.95
N LEU A 195 -3.80 -6.96 15.53
CA LEU A 195 -4.22 -5.75 14.82
C LEU A 195 -3.28 -5.42 13.66
N PHE A 196 -1.96 -5.50 13.87
CA PHE A 196 -0.98 -5.31 12.79
C PHE A 196 -1.15 -6.35 11.67
N ALA A 197 -1.29 -7.63 12.02
CA ALA A 197 -1.50 -8.69 11.04
C ALA A 197 -2.81 -8.52 10.27
N GLY A 198 -3.90 -8.14 10.95
CA GLY A 198 -5.18 -7.79 10.32
C GLY A 198 -5.05 -6.61 9.36
N GLY A 199 -4.32 -5.56 9.76
CA GLY A 199 -4.01 -4.43 8.89
C GLY A 199 -3.21 -4.84 7.64
N VAL A 200 -2.16 -5.65 7.81
CA VAL A 200 -1.39 -6.19 6.67
C VAL A 200 -2.28 -7.02 5.75
N ALA A 201 -3.16 -7.87 6.31
CA ALA A 201 -4.12 -8.63 5.53
C ALA A 201 -5.05 -7.71 4.72
N CYS A 202 -5.53 -6.60 5.30
CA CYS A 202 -6.31 -5.59 4.57
C CYS A 202 -5.54 -5.04 3.36
N ILE A 203 -4.24 -4.72 3.49
CA ILE A 203 -3.43 -4.29 2.35
C ILE A 203 -3.36 -5.41 1.30
N VAL A 204 -3.02 -6.63 1.71
CA VAL A 204 -2.82 -7.75 0.79
C VAL A 204 -4.09 -8.03 -0.03
N VAL A 205 -5.28 -8.01 0.60
CA VAL A 205 -6.54 -8.24 -0.12
C VAL A 205 -6.92 -7.09 -1.06
N THR A 206 -6.39 -5.88 -0.85
CA THR A 206 -6.61 -4.72 -1.76
C THR A 206 -5.71 -4.74 -2.99
N LEU A 207 -4.59 -5.48 -2.98
CA LEU A 207 -3.70 -5.58 -4.15
C LEU A 207 -4.42 -6.02 -5.44
N PRO A 208 -5.22 -7.10 -5.46
CA PRO A 208 -5.98 -7.46 -6.67
C PRO A 208 -7.02 -6.41 -7.05
N LEU A 209 -7.58 -5.66 -6.08
CA LEU A 209 -8.55 -4.59 -6.38
C LEU A 209 -7.85 -3.40 -7.05
N ASN A 210 -6.66 -3.02 -6.58
CA ASN A 210 -5.84 -2.00 -7.21
C ASN A 210 -5.38 -2.42 -8.62
N ARG A 211 -5.21 -3.73 -8.85
CA ARG A 211 -4.95 -4.27 -10.18
C ARG A 211 -6.16 -4.08 -11.11
N LEU A 212 -7.36 -4.47 -10.67
CA LEU A 212 -8.60 -4.24 -11.41
C LEU A 212 -8.81 -2.74 -11.70
N LEU A 213 -8.44 -1.87 -10.75
CA LEU A 213 -8.51 -0.42 -10.94
C LEU A 213 -7.64 0.04 -12.11
N ARG A 214 -6.43 -0.50 -12.21
CA ARG A 214 -5.49 -0.17 -13.28
C ARG A 214 -5.94 -0.72 -14.63
N GLU A 215 -6.38 -1.97 -14.65
CA GLU A 215 -6.90 -2.63 -15.85
C GLU A 215 -8.15 -1.90 -16.38
N GLY A 216 -9.07 -1.51 -15.49
CA GLY A 216 -10.27 -0.75 -15.86
C GLY A 216 -10.04 0.71 -16.25
N THR A 217 -8.84 1.27 -16.03
CA THR A 217 -8.48 2.66 -16.36
C THR A 217 -7.45 2.77 -17.50
N GLY A 218 -7.05 1.65 -18.11
CA GLY A 218 -6.13 1.63 -19.25
C GLY A 218 -4.67 1.99 -18.93
N ASP A 219 -4.21 1.75 -17.69
CA ASP A 219 -2.86 2.10 -17.20
C ASP A 219 -2.48 3.60 -17.37
N ASP A 220 -3.43 4.51 -17.62
CA ASP A 220 -3.15 5.95 -17.71
C ASP A 220 -3.34 6.64 -16.33
N PRO A 221 -2.23 7.09 -15.69
CA PRO A 221 -2.31 7.73 -14.38
C PRO A 221 -2.99 9.11 -14.42
N VAL A 222 -3.03 9.77 -15.58
CA VAL A 222 -3.70 11.06 -15.77
C VAL A 222 -5.22 10.86 -15.80
N LEU A 223 -5.71 9.88 -16.58
CA LEU A 223 -7.12 9.51 -16.61
C LEU A 223 -7.59 9.03 -15.23
N MET A 224 -6.83 8.15 -14.57
CA MET A 224 -7.18 7.69 -13.21
C MET A 224 -7.27 8.88 -12.22
N ARG A 225 -6.39 9.88 -12.33
CA ARG A 225 -6.47 11.10 -11.51
C ARG A 225 -7.64 11.98 -11.88
N LYS A 226 -8.02 12.07 -13.16
CA LYS A 226 -9.20 12.81 -13.63
C LYS A 226 -10.46 12.16 -13.07
N ALA A 227 -10.63 10.85 -13.27
CA ALA A 227 -11.70 10.04 -12.69
C ALA A 227 -11.76 10.19 -11.16
N GLY A 228 -10.63 10.06 -10.47
CA GLY A 228 -10.57 10.23 -9.01
C GLY A 228 -11.00 11.63 -8.54
N LYS A 229 -10.70 12.69 -9.30
CA LYS A 229 -11.19 14.05 -8.97
C LYS A 229 -12.69 14.19 -9.17
N VAL A 230 -13.24 13.66 -10.27
CA VAL A 230 -14.68 13.70 -10.52
C VAL A 230 -15.43 12.90 -9.45
N VAL A 231 -15.05 11.64 -9.24
CA VAL A 231 -15.73 10.71 -8.32
C VAL A 231 -15.56 11.12 -6.85
N LEU A 232 -14.33 11.37 -6.39
CA LEU A 232 -14.06 11.56 -4.97
C LEU A 232 -14.18 13.03 -4.53
N ARG A 233 -13.91 13.98 -5.42
CA ARG A 233 -13.95 15.43 -5.12
C ARG A 233 -15.16 16.15 -5.70
N ARG A 234 -16.03 15.49 -6.49
CA ARG A 234 -17.16 16.13 -7.19
C ARG A 234 -16.75 17.35 -8.00
N LYS A 235 -15.57 17.28 -8.64
CA LYS A 235 -15.18 18.35 -9.56
C LYS A 235 -15.92 18.16 -10.88
N GLU A 236 -16.59 19.21 -11.31
CA GLU A 236 -17.13 19.33 -12.66
C GLU A 236 -15.94 19.45 -13.61
N LEU A 237 -15.68 18.38 -14.35
CA LEU A 237 -14.69 18.31 -15.41
C LEU A 237 -15.42 17.68 -16.59
N ASP A 238 -15.29 18.28 -17.77
CA ASP A 238 -15.87 17.70 -18.97
C ASP A 238 -15.20 16.35 -19.23
N LEU A 239 -16.02 15.30 -19.13
CA LEU A 239 -15.64 13.92 -19.40
C LEU A 239 -16.27 13.49 -20.73
N ASP A 240 -15.42 13.04 -21.65
CA ASP A 240 -15.84 12.35 -22.85
C ASP A 240 -16.62 11.06 -22.48
N PRO A 241 -17.55 10.53 -23.31
CA PRO A 241 -18.31 9.33 -22.96
C PRO A 241 -17.42 8.14 -22.57
N HIS A 242 -16.24 8.00 -23.18
CA HIS A 242 -15.28 6.98 -22.78
C HIS A 242 -14.73 7.20 -21.37
N GLU A 243 -14.38 8.44 -21.02
CA GLU A 243 -13.89 8.79 -19.68
C GLU A 243 -14.97 8.65 -18.61
N GLN A 244 -16.25 8.84 -18.95
CA GLN A 244 -17.38 8.60 -18.05
C GLN A 244 -17.50 7.13 -17.68
N THR A 245 -17.38 6.21 -18.64
CA THR A 245 -17.34 4.76 -18.36
C THR A 245 -16.17 4.40 -17.46
N ILE A 246 -14.98 4.96 -17.69
CA ILE A 246 -13.80 4.76 -16.81
C ILE A 246 -14.07 5.30 -15.39
N ALA A 247 -14.68 6.48 -15.27
CA ALA A 247 -15.03 7.06 -13.98
C ALA A 247 -16.05 6.21 -13.21
N ALA A 248 -17.03 5.63 -13.91
CA ALA A 248 -18.01 4.70 -13.33
C ALA A 248 -17.33 3.42 -12.83
N ARG A 249 -16.47 2.79 -13.64
CA ARG A 249 -15.66 1.61 -13.23
C ARG A 249 -14.76 1.93 -12.04
N TYR A 250 -14.09 3.09 -12.04
CA TYR A 250 -13.27 3.58 -10.93
C TYR A 250 -14.08 3.72 -9.64
N ALA A 251 -15.29 4.30 -9.71
CA ALA A 251 -16.15 4.49 -8.54
C ALA A 251 -16.59 3.17 -7.90
N GLN A 252 -16.95 2.17 -8.72
CA GLN A 252 -17.33 0.85 -8.23
C GLN A 252 -16.18 0.15 -7.50
N ILE A 253 -14.98 0.18 -8.06
CA ILE A 253 -13.80 -0.45 -7.44
C ILE A 253 -13.40 0.30 -6.15
N MET A 254 -13.45 1.63 -6.15
CA MET A 254 -13.12 2.43 -4.97
C MET A 254 -14.16 2.29 -3.85
N ALA A 255 -15.44 2.07 -4.17
CA ALA A 255 -16.48 1.79 -3.18
C ALA A 255 -16.21 0.49 -2.39
N VAL A 256 -15.48 -0.45 -2.98
CA VAL A 256 -15.04 -1.71 -2.35
C VAL A 256 -13.66 -1.58 -1.70
N THR A 257 -12.75 -0.80 -2.29
CA THR A 257 -11.36 -0.70 -1.83
C THR A 257 -11.22 0.21 -0.59
N LEU A 258 -11.94 1.34 -0.55
CA LEU A 258 -11.84 2.31 0.55
C LEU A 258 -12.19 1.73 1.94
N PRO A 259 -13.21 0.86 2.12
CA PRO A 259 -13.47 0.21 3.40
C PRO A 259 -12.29 -0.63 3.91
N PHE A 260 -11.58 -1.35 3.03
CA PHE A 260 -10.39 -2.11 3.43
C PHE A 260 -9.23 -1.19 3.80
N GLN A 261 -9.04 -0.08 3.08
CA GLN A 261 -8.05 0.93 3.47
C GLN A 261 -8.40 1.57 4.81
N LEU A 262 -9.67 1.87 5.05
CA LEU A 262 -10.15 2.39 6.32
C LEU A 262 -9.90 1.40 7.46
N ALA A 263 -10.25 0.13 7.26
CA ALA A 263 -10.00 -0.94 8.22
C ALA A 263 -8.50 -1.10 8.52
N TYR A 264 -7.65 -1.07 7.49
CA TYR A 264 -6.19 -1.05 7.64
C TYR A 264 -5.74 0.12 8.53
N PHE A 265 -6.16 1.35 8.23
CA PHE A 265 -5.77 2.51 9.03
C PHE A 265 -6.25 2.39 10.48
N VAL A 266 -7.50 1.98 10.71
CA VAL A 266 -8.05 1.80 12.06
C VAL A 266 -7.29 0.73 12.82
N MET A 267 -7.05 -0.44 12.23
CA MET A 267 -6.31 -1.52 12.89
C MET A 267 -4.86 -1.13 13.19
N LEU A 268 -4.17 -0.52 12.23
CA LEU A 268 -2.79 -0.05 12.42
C LEU A 268 -2.70 0.98 13.55
N TYR A 269 -3.57 1.99 13.53
CA TYR A 269 -3.55 3.07 14.53
C TYR A 269 -4.01 2.59 15.89
N LEU A 270 -4.96 1.65 15.96
CA LEU A 270 -5.35 1.03 17.22
C LEU A 270 -4.21 0.19 17.81
N GLY A 271 -3.52 -0.60 16.98
CA GLY A 271 -2.35 -1.39 17.41
C GLY A 271 -1.22 -0.50 17.93
N LEU A 272 -0.91 0.59 17.22
CA LEU A 272 0.05 1.60 17.68
C LEU A 272 -0.41 2.27 18.97
N GLY A 273 -1.68 2.69 19.06
CA GLY A 273 -2.23 3.34 20.23
C GLY A 273 -2.14 2.47 21.48
N ILE A 274 -2.46 1.18 21.36
CA ILE A 274 -2.33 0.20 22.44
C ILE A 274 -0.87 0.09 22.93
N GLN A 275 0.10 0.08 22.01
CA GLN A 275 1.52 0.08 22.38
C GLN A 275 1.94 1.37 23.11
N GLN A 276 1.41 2.53 22.70
CA GLN A 276 1.74 3.81 23.33
C GLN A 276 1.10 4.00 24.70
N VAL A 277 -0.11 3.49 24.93
CA VAL A 277 -0.77 3.52 26.24
C VAL A 277 0.07 2.78 27.29
N ARG A 278 0.75 1.70 26.90
CA ARG A 278 1.73 1.02 27.77
C ARG A 278 2.87 1.96 28.15
N SER A 279 3.47 2.63 27.16
CA SER A 279 4.58 3.57 27.38
C SER A 279 4.24 4.72 28.32
N LEU A 280 2.97 5.14 28.37
CA LEU A 280 2.50 6.19 29.30
C LEU A 280 2.47 5.74 30.76
N THR A 281 2.32 4.44 31.01
CA THR A 281 2.26 3.90 32.38
C THR A 281 3.63 3.96 33.05
N ASP A 282 4.72 3.86 32.27
CA ASP A 282 6.09 3.86 32.77
C ASP A 282 6.65 5.24 33.17
N ARG A 283 5.86 6.33 33.05
CA ARG A 283 6.17 7.73 33.45
C ARG A 283 7.48 8.36 32.91
N ALA A 284 8.35 7.58 32.27
CA ALA A 284 9.70 8.01 31.89
C ALA A 284 9.78 8.64 30.50
N ASP A 285 8.80 8.44 29.63
CA ASP A 285 8.88 8.90 28.24
C ASP A 285 7.95 10.11 27.94
N PRO A 286 8.49 11.35 27.88
CA PRO A 286 7.72 12.53 27.49
C PRO A 286 7.32 12.54 26.00
N PHE A 287 7.86 11.64 25.18
CA PHE A 287 7.51 11.53 23.75
C PHE A 287 6.22 10.75 23.51
N ALA A 288 5.95 9.72 24.31
CA ALA A 288 4.72 8.91 24.23
C ALA A 288 3.41 9.74 24.15
N PRO A 289 3.15 10.75 25.01
CA PRO A 289 1.92 11.53 24.92
C PRO A 289 1.83 12.38 23.64
N PHE A 290 2.96 12.90 23.15
CA PHE A 290 3.01 13.64 21.89
C PHE A 290 2.68 12.73 20.70
N LEU A 291 3.29 11.55 20.64
CA LEU A 291 3.02 10.57 19.59
C LEU A 291 1.56 10.08 19.62
N LEU A 292 1.01 9.83 20.82
CA LEU A 292 -0.40 9.48 21.00
C LEU A 292 -1.32 10.61 20.52
N ALA A 293 -1.04 11.87 20.89
CA ALA A 293 -1.81 13.02 20.44
C ALA A 293 -1.77 13.17 18.91
N LEU A 294 -0.60 13.02 18.29
CA LEU A 294 -0.45 13.02 16.83
C LEU A 294 -1.26 11.89 16.19
N LEU A 295 -1.21 10.68 16.74
CA LEU A 295 -1.94 9.52 16.25
C LEU A 295 -3.47 9.77 16.28
N VAL A 296 -3.96 10.34 17.38
CA VAL A 296 -5.37 10.73 17.54
C VAL A 296 -5.76 11.82 16.54
N VAL A 297 -4.96 12.87 16.39
CA VAL A 297 -5.22 13.96 15.42
C VAL A 297 -5.30 13.40 14.00
N VAL A 298 -4.36 12.54 13.62
CA VAL A 298 -4.38 11.91 12.29
C VAL A 298 -5.62 11.06 12.12
N LEU A 299 -6.04 10.28 13.11
CA LEU A 299 -7.28 9.49 13.03
C LEU A 299 -8.51 10.39 12.89
N VAL A 300 -8.63 11.43 13.72
CA VAL A 300 -9.75 12.39 13.70
C VAL A 300 -9.84 13.14 12.38
N VAL A 301 -8.72 13.37 11.68
CA VAL A 301 -8.71 14.04 10.37
C VAL A 301 -8.92 13.05 9.21
N VAL A 302 -8.20 11.93 9.21
CA VAL A 302 -8.19 10.98 8.09
C VAL A 302 -9.48 10.17 8.01
N LEU A 303 -10.04 9.76 9.15
CA LEU A 303 -11.26 8.96 9.22
C LEU A 303 -12.47 9.66 8.55
N PRO A 304 -12.86 10.89 8.92
CA PRO A 304 -14.01 11.56 8.29
C PRO A 304 -13.74 11.85 6.80
N LEU A 305 -12.52 12.25 6.43
CA LEU A 305 -12.17 12.46 5.03
C LEU A 305 -12.34 11.18 4.19
N THR A 306 -11.96 10.03 4.73
CA THR A 306 -12.08 8.73 4.06
C THR A 306 -13.54 8.26 4.01
N LEU A 307 -14.32 8.46 5.07
CA LEU A 307 -15.75 8.17 5.09
C LEU A 307 -16.53 9.02 4.08
N VAL A 308 -16.23 10.31 3.98
CA VAL A 308 -16.84 11.20 2.97
C VAL A 308 -16.49 10.74 1.56
N ARG A 309 -15.22 10.37 1.30
CA ARG A 309 -14.79 9.82 0.01
C ARG A 309 -15.51 8.51 -0.32
N LEU A 310 -15.70 7.63 0.67
CA LEU A 310 -16.43 6.38 0.52
C LEU A 310 -17.91 6.63 0.18
N ALA A 311 -18.57 7.54 0.89
CA ALA A 311 -19.96 7.90 0.62
C ALA A 311 -20.11 8.47 -0.80
N ARG A 312 -19.19 9.32 -1.23
CA ARG A 312 -19.16 9.89 -2.60
C ARG A 312 -18.95 8.81 -3.66
N ALA A 313 -17.98 7.93 -3.47
CA ALA A 313 -17.72 6.83 -4.39
C ALA A 313 -18.94 5.90 -4.54
N ARG A 314 -19.59 5.54 -3.42
CA ARG A 314 -20.80 4.71 -3.40
C ARG A 314 -21.97 5.40 -4.10
N ARG A 315 -22.16 6.70 -3.88
CA ARG A 315 -23.23 7.46 -4.54
C ARG A 315 -23.01 7.51 -6.05
N TYR A 316 -21.81 7.89 -6.49
CA TYR A 316 -21.48 7.95 -7.91
C TYR A 316 -21.62 6.59 -8.61
N ALA A 317 -21.17 5.52 -7.96
CA ALA A 317 -21.28 4.16 -8.47
C ALA A 317 -22.74 3.69 -8.64
N ARG A 318 -23.66 4.17 -7.80
CA ARG A 318 -25.11 3.87 -7.92
C ARG A 318 -25.76 4.70 -9.04
N GLU A 319 -25.39 5.97 -9.14
CA GLU A 319 -25.95 6.88 -10.15
C GLU A 319 -25.52 6.50 -11.57
N HIS A 320 -24.31 5.94 -11.75
CA HIS A 320 -23.73 5.60 -13.06
C HIS A 320 -23.51 4.09 -13.23
N ALA A 321 -24.37 3.25 -12.62
CA ALA A 321 -24.22 1.80 -12.67
C ALA A 321 -24.32 1.27 -14.11
N SER A 322 -25.25 1.80 -14.91
CA SER A 322 -25.45 1.43 -16.32
C SER A 322 -24.29 1.85 -17.22
N ASP A 323 -23.59 2.92 -16.89
CA ASP A 323 -22.48 3.43 -17.71
C ASP A 323 -21.21 2.60 -17.55
N ALA A 324 -21.07 1.89 -16.43
CA ALA A 324 -19.94 0.99 -16.17
C ALA A 324 -20.00 -0.29 -17.03
N GLU A 325 -21.20 -0.75 -17.36
CA GLU A 325 -21.47 -1.97 -18.15
C GLU A 325 -21.35 -1.74 -19.66
N ARG A 326 -21.28 -0.48 -20.12
CA ARG A 326 -21.10 -0.21 -21.55
C ARG A 326 -19.75 -0.76 -22.03
N PRO A 327 -19.73 -1.50 -23.15
CA PRO A 327 -18.49 -1.89 -23.82
C PRO A 327 -17.70 -0.64 -24.17
N THR A 328 -16.40 -0.67 -23.95
CA THR A 328 -15.52 0.41 -24.39
C THR A 328 -15.31 0.31 -25.91
N PRO A 329 -15.19 1.43 -26.66
CA PRO A 329 -15.01 1.40 -28.12
C PRO A 329 -13.86 0.48 -28.58
N ALA A 330 -12.77 0.45 -27.82
CA ALA A 330 -11.64 -0.45 -28.06
C ALA A 330 -11.98 -1.95 -28.00
N GLU A 331 -13.01 -2.34 -27.25
CA GLU A 331 -13.52 -3.73 -27.22
C GLU A 331 -14.32 -4.07 -28.48
N HIS A 332 -14.96 -3.07 -29.12
CA HIS A 332 -15.68 -3.28 -30.38
C HIS A 332 -14.74 -3.48 -31.57
N ASP A 333 -13.68 -2.68 -31.67
CA ASP A 333 -12.70 -2.81 -32.77
C ASP A 333 -11.98 -4.16 -32.71
N SER A 334 -11.62 -4.62 -31.50
CA SER A 334 -10.96 -5.92 -31.31
C SER A 334 -11.88 -7.12 -31.55
N GLN A 335 -13.21 -6.97 -31.44
CA GLN A 335 -14.17 -8.02 -31.78
C GLN A 335 -14.49 -8.06 -33.27
N ALA A 336 -14.50 -6.91 -33.94
CA ALA A 336 -14.76 -6.79 -35.37
C ALA A 336 -13.65 -7.42 -36.23
N GLU A 337 -12.41 -7.44 -35.74
CA GLU A 337 -11.27 -8.10 -36.41
C GLU A 337 -11.17 -9.61 -36.16
N THR A 338 -12.08 -10.22 -35.40
CA THR A 338 -12.08 -11.69 -35.24
C THR A 338 -12.46 -12.31 -36.58
N PRO A 339 -11.56 -13.04 -37.29
CA PRO A 339 -11.70 -13.29 -38.71
C PRO A 339 -12.89 -14.21 -39.01
N GLN A 340 -13.93 -13.65 -39.61
CA GLN A 340 -14.92 -14.41 -40.36
C GLN A 340 -14.26 -15.13 -41.57
N GLU A 341 -13.04 -14.73 -41.95
CA GLU A 341 -12.19 -15.39 -42.95
C GLU A 341 -11.70 -16.79 -42.55
N ALA A 342 -11.53 -17.09 -41.26
CA ALA A 342 -11.09 -18.44 -40.85
C ALA A 342 -12.19 -19.52 -41.01
N ARG A 343 -13.44 -19.12 -41.25
CA ARG A 343 -14.54 -20.05 -41.58
C ARG A 343 -14.75 -20.24 -43.08
N ALA A 344 -14.21 -19.36 -43.93
CA ALA A 344 -14.36 -19.50 -45.38
C ALA A 344 -13.42 -20.57 -45.98
N ASP A 345 -12.24 -20.77 -45.40
CA ASP A 345 -11.27 -21.76 -45.89
C ASP A 345 -11.46 -23.19 -45.34
N SER A 346 -12.30 -23.39 -44.32
CA SER A 346 -12.54 -24.73 -43.76
C SER A 346 -13.60 -25.55 -44.51
N ASP A 347 -14.42 -24.92 -45.37
CA ASP A 347 -15.47 -25.61 -46.15
C ASP A 347 -15.03 -25.95 -47.58
N ALA A 348 -13.81 -25.57 -48.00
CA ALA A 348 -13.32 -25.83 -49.35
C ALA A 348 -12.71 -27.24 -49.55
N ASP A 349 -12.38 -27.97 -48.48
CA ASP A 349 -11.68 -29.26 -48.55
C ASP A 349 -12.57 -30.50 -48.33
N ALA A 350 -13.90 -30.32 -48.30
CA ALA A 350 -14.87 -31.41 -48.22
C ALA A 350 -15.63 -31.56 -49.55
N ARG A 351 -14.96 -32.04 -50.59
CA ARG A 351 -15.62 -32.67 -51.75
C ARG A 351 -15.12 -34.12 -51.93
N PRO A 352 -16.04 -35.06 -52.20
CA PRO A 352 -15.82 -36.51 -52.12
C PRO A 352 -14.88 -37.09 -53.17
#